data_AF-G4FAL0-F1
#
_entry.id   AF-G4FAL0-F1
#
_cell.length_a   1.000
_cell.length_b   1.000
_cell.length_c   1.000
_cell.angle_alpha   90.00
_cell.angle_beta   90.00
_cell.angle_gamma   90.00
#
_symmetry.space_group_name_H-M   'P 1'
#
loop_
_entity.id
_entity.type
_entity.pdbx_description
1 polymer ?
#
loop_
_entity_poly.entity_id
_entity_poly.type
_entity_poly.pdbx_seq_one_letter_code
_entity_poly.pdbx_strand_id
1 'polypeptide(L)'
;MAYADYVPRKVWDERYEWLRQVEEDSQHPLASYLLSSQGIFVAYDIEAAFCAGAWVSVIILAHAAIDATMRDTEALDYRSNSKVIFNDDPDLEWLRKTRNALVHVSESGQSKFLPEGEMDNVAEYHDSLREAAEKSIRLLFKAIYANPGI
;
A
#
# COMPACT_ATOMS: atom_id res chain seq x y z
N MET A 1 24.76 -8.89 -3.93
CA MET A 1 24.32 -7.64 -4.60
C MET A 1 23.37 -6.97 -3.62
N ALA A 2 23.63 -5.71 -3.24
CA ALA A 2 22.65 -4.92 -2.49
C ALA A 2 21.69 -4.31 -3.52
N TYR A 3 20.38 -4.41 -3.30
CA TYR A 3 19.34 -3.93 -4.21
C TYR A 3 18.80 -2.54 -3.83
N ALA A 4 19.41 -1.89 -2.83
CA ALA A 4 18.98 -0.60 -2.32
C ALA A 4 19.88 0.51 -2.88
N ASP A 5 19.28 1.44 -3.61
CA ASP A 5 19.97 2.62 -4.12
C ASP A 5 19.88 3.78 -3.13
N TYR A 6 20.90 4.65 -3.17
CA TYR A 6 20.88 5.89 -2.42
C TYR A 6 19.79 6.82 -2.97
N VAL A 7 18.87 7.25 -2.10
CA VAL A 7 17.87 8.27 -2.44
C VAL A 7 18.41 9.64 -2.07
N PRO A 8 18.57 10.57 -3.03
CA PRO A 8 18.98 11.94 -2.73
C PRO A 8 17.98 12.60 -1.77
N ARG A 9 18.50 13.35 -0.79
CA ARG A 9 17.66 14.02 0.22
C ARG A 9 16.51 14.82 -0.37
N LYS A 10 16.75 15.54 -1.48
CA LYS A 10 15.71 16.29 -2.19
C LYS A 10 14.56 15.40 -2.67
N VAL A 11 14.85 14.24 -3.24
CA VAL A 11 13.84 13.29 -3.74
C VAL A 11 13.05 12.68 -2.57
N TRP A 12 13.74 12.38 -1.46
CA TRP A 12 13.09 11.94 -0.24
C TRP A 12 12.09 12.99 0.26
N ASP A 13 12.53 14.23 0.40
CA ASP A 13 11.70 15.32 0.91
C ASP A 13 10.50 15.58 -0.03
N GLU A 14 10.68 15.55 -1.35
CA GLU A 14 9.58 15.67 -2.33
C GLU A 14 8.52 14.56 -2.17
N ARG A 15 8.95 13.31 -1.95
CA ARG A 15 8.03 12.19 -1.71
C ARG A 15 7.32 12.30 -0.36
N TYR A 16 8.04 12.76 0.66
CA TYR A 16 7.47 12.98 1.99
C TYR A 16 6.39 14.05 1.95
N GLU A 17 6.64 15.20 1.33
CA GLU A 17 5.65 16.27 1.18
C GLU A 17 4.43 15.81 0.36
N TRP A 18 4.64 15.02 -0.70
CA TRP A 18 3.53 14.43 -1.43
C TRP A 18 2.67 13.52 -0.53
N LEU A 19 3.30 12.68 0.30
CA LEU A 19 2.58 11.77 1.20
C LEU A 19 1.74 12.56 2.21
N ARG A 20 2.32 13.62 2.80
CA ARG A 20 1.62 14.54 3.71
C ARG A 20 0.41 15.19 3.03
N GLN A 21 0.57 15.66 1.79
CA GLN A 21 -0.56 16.23 1.04
C GLN A 21 -1.68 15.21 0.81
N VAL A 22 -1.34 13.96 0.44
CA VAL A 22 -2.36 12.91 0.21
C VAL A 22 -3.07 12.52 1.51
N GLU A 23 -2.35 12.48 2.63
CA GLU A 23 -2.93 12.27 3.95
C GLU A 23 -3.93 13.39 4.28
N GLU A 24 -3.50 14.65 4.17
CA GLU A 24 -4.32 15.83 4.44
C GLU A 24 -5.58 15.89 3.55
N ASP A 25 -5.44 15.60 2.26
CA ASP A 25 -6.56 15.55 1.31
C ASP A 25 -7.59 14.46 1.65
N SER A 26 -7.18 13.43 2.38
CA SER A 26 -8.05 12.32 2.81
C SER A 26 -8.75 12.60 4.14
N GLN A 27 -8.32 13.63 4.87
CA GLN A 27 -8.91 14.04 6.13
C GLN A 27 -10.05 15.05 5.91
N HIS A 28 -11.03 15.01 6.81
CA HIS A 28 -12.11 15.95 6.92
C HIS A 28 -11.81 16.85 8.13
N PRO A 29 -11.73 18.19 7.97
CA PRO A 29 -11.22 19.11 9.00
C PRO A 29 -11.97 19.10 10.35
N LEU A 30 -13.19 18.55 10.37
CA LEU A 30 -14.07 18.53 11.54
C LEU A 30 -14.35 17.10 12.06
N ALA A 31 -13.67 16.08 11.53
CA ALA A 31 -13.89 14.70 11.95
C ALA A 31 -12.93 14.32 13.09
N SER A 32 -13.47 13.65 14.11
CA SER A 32 -12.69 12.70 14.92
C SER A 32 -12.69 11.37 14.16
N TYR A 33 -11.65 10.55 14.29
CA TYR A 33 -11.55 9.28 13.56
C TYR A 33 -11.40 8.10 14.51
N LEU A 34 -12.11 7.01 14.20
CA LEU A 34 -11.81 5.73 14.82
C LEU A 34 -10.61 5.11 14.10
N LEU A 35 -9.43 5.20 14.72
CA LEU A 35 -8.18 4.70 14.15
C LEU A 35 -7.85 3.31 14.67
N SER A 36 -7.49 2.39 13.77
CA SER A 36 -6.94 1.10 14.17
C SER A 36 -5.50 1.25 14.64
N SER A 37 -5.21 0.79 15.87
CA SER A 37 -3.83 0.80 16.38
C SER A 37 -2.89 -0.03 15.51
N GLN A 38 -3.37 -1.17 14.98
CA GLN A 38 -2.55 -2.04 14.14
C GLN A 38 -2.41 -1.49 12.72
N GLY A 39 -3.47 -0.91 12.17
CA GLY A 39 -3.41 -0.20 10.90
C GLY A 39 -2.37 0.93 10.92
N ILE A 40 -2.40 1.76 11.97
CA ILE A 40 -1.45 2.87 12.15
C ILE A 40 -0.02 2.37 12.36
N PHE A 41 0.18 1.30 13.13
CA PHE A 41 1.53 0.75 13.36
C PHE A 41 2.19 0.30 12.05
N VAL A 42 1.44 -0.35 11.16
CA VAL A 42 1.93 -0.73 9.83
C VAL A 42 2.11 0.50 8.93
N ALA A 43 1.19 1.48 9.00
CA ALA A 43 1.29 2.72 8.21
C ALA A 43 2.57 3.51 8.50
N TYR A 44 3.08 3.45 9.72
CA TYR A 44 4.34 4.10 10.09
C TYR A 44 5.53 3.62 9.23
N ASP A 45 5.62 2.32 8.94
CA ASP A 45 6.68 1.75 8.10
C ASP A 45 6.49 2.10 6.61
N ILE A 46 5.24 2.34 6.19
CA ILE A 46 4.90 2.67 4.80
C ILE A 46 5.50 4.00 4.38
N GLU A 47 5.50 5.01 5.26
CA GLU A 47 6.04 6.32 4.94
C GLU A 47 7.52 6.26 4.58
N ALA A 48 8.31 5.54 5.40
CA ALA A 48 9.72 5.33 5.15
C ALA A 48 9.94 4.52 3.86
N ALA A 49 9.15 3.46 3.65
CA ALA A 49 9.22 2.66 2.43
C ALA A 49 8.93 3.50 1.17
N PHE A 50 7.92 4.37 1.22
CA PHE A 50 7.55 5.24 0.11
C PHE A 50 8.64 6.26 -0.20
N CYS A 51 9.17 6.95 0.82
CA CYS A 51 10.23 7.93 0.63
C CYS A 51 11.52 7.28 0.09
N ALA A 52 11.85 6.07 0.57
CA ALA A 52 12.97 5.27 0.08
C ALA A 52 12.77 4.72 -1.36
N GLY A 53 11.55 4.78 -1.91
CA GLY A 53 11.25 4.22 -3.22
C GLY A 53 11.09 2.70 -3.23
N ALA A 54 10.78 2.08 -2.09
CA ALA A 54 10.55 0.64 -1.97
C ALA A 54 9.12 0.26 -2.41
N TRP A 55 8.83 0.40 -3.70
CA TRP A 55 7.46 0.33 -4.26
C TRP A 55 6.73 -0.97 -3.95
N VAL A 56 7.42 -2.11 -4.04
CA VAL A 56 6.86 -3.42 -3.67
C VAL A 56 6.45 -3.45 -2.19
N SER A 57 7.30 -2.93 -1.30
CA SER A 57 7.03 -2.86 0.13
C SER A 57 5.82 -1.97 0.42
N VAL A 58 5.71 -0.81 -0.25
CA VAL A 58 4.55 0.08 -0.11
C VAL A 58 3.25 -0.64 -0.45
N ILE A 59 3.20 -1.36 -1.58
CA ILE A 59 1.99 -2.07 -2.02
C ILE A 59 1.60 -3.17 -1.02
N ILE A 60 2.57 -3.95 -0.55
CA ILE A 60 2.33 -5.05 0.40
C ILE A 60 1.86 -4.51 1.76
N LEU A 61 2.58 -3.51 2.29
CA LEU A 61 2.28 -2.94 3.58
C LEU A 61 0.95 -2.17 3.55
N ALA A 62 0.63 -1.43 2.48
CA ALA A 62 -0.64 -0.75 2.33
C ALA A 62 -1.81 -1.73 2.37
N HIS A 63 -1.72 -2.86 1.67
CA HIS A 63 -2.72 -3.92 1.78
C HIS A 63 -2.85 -4.41 3.23
N ALA A 64 -1.74 -4.67 3.92
CA ALA A 64 -1.77 -5.17 5.30
C ALA A 64 -2.38 -4.14 6.27
N ALA A 65 -2.04 -2.86 6.13
CA ALA A 65 -2.57 -1.79 6.96
C ALA A 65 -4.07 -1.55 6.72
N ILE A 66 -4.54 -1.61 5.46
CA ILE A 66 -5.98 -1.53 5.14
C ILE A 66 -6.73 -2.72 5.71
N ASP A 67 -6.22 -3.95 5.54
CA ASP A 67 -6.84 -5.16 6.11
C ASP A 67 -6.94 -5.06 7.63
N ALA A 68 -5.87 -4.61 8.31
CA ALA A 68 -5.89 -4.39 9.76
C ALA A 68 -6.91 -3.31 10.16
N THR A 69 -6.96 -2.21 9.42
CA THR A 69 -7.87 -1.09 9.69
C THR A 69 -9.32 -1.54 9.58
N MET A 70 -9.73 -2.10 8.45
CA MET A 70 -11.12 -2.50 8.20
C MET A 70 -11.61 -3.55 9.19
N ARG A 71 -10.75 -4.49 9.64
CA ARG A 71 -11.13 -5.48 10.66
C ARG A 71 -11.49 -4.85 11.99
N ASP A 72 -10.75 -3.83 12.38
CA ASP A 72 -10.83 -3.18 13.68
C ASP A 72 -11.94 -2.11 13.71
N THR A 73 -12.11 -1.37 12.61
CA THR A 73 -12.95 -0.16 12.58
C THR A 73 -14.26 -0.28 11.80
N GLU A 74 -14.42 -1.31 10.95
CA GLU A 74 -15.58 -1.46 10.07
C GLU A 74 -16.28 -2.82 10.23
N ALA A 75 -15.57 -3.91 9.93
CA ALA A 75 -16.17 -5.23 9.81
C ALA A 75 -16.40 -5.91 11.17
N LEU A 76 -15.59 -5.58 12.19
CA LEU A 76 -15.49 -6.33 13.45
C LEU A 76 -15.29 -7.86 13.21
N ASP A 77 -14.74 -8.21 12.05
CA ASP A 77 -14.50 -9.58 11.59
C ASP A 77 -13.00 -9.89 11.59
N TYR A 78 -12.57 -10.56 12.65
CA TYR A 78 -11.17 -10.89 12.88
C TYR A 78 -10.76 -12.25 12.30
N ARG A 79 -11.64 -12.95 11.56
CA ARG A 79 -11.40 -14.33 11.10
C ARG A 79 -11.50 -14.50 9.60
N SER A 80 -12.31 -13.70 8.91
CA SER A 80 -12.46 -13.79 7.45
C SER A 80 -11.20 -13.33 6.74
N ASN A 81 -11.02 -13.77 5.49
CA ASN A 81 -9.93 -13.30 4.64
C ASN A 81 -10.24 -11.93 4.02
N SER A 82 -9.21 -11.24 3.51
CA SER A 82 -9.34 -9.88 2.96
C SER A 82 -10.34 -9.77 1.81
N LYS A 83 -10.56 -10.84 1.03
CA LYS A 83 -11.55 -10.82 -0.06
C LYS A 83 -12.96 -10.60 0.48
N VAL A 84 -13.30 -11.23 1.61
CA VAL A 84 -14.60 -11.06 2.26
C VAL A 84 -14.70 -9.66 2.89
N ILE A 85 -13.62 -9.18 3.52
CA ILE A 85 -13.57 -7.88 4.20
C ILE A 85 -13.69 -6.73 3.21
N PHE A 86 -13.09 -6.85 2.03
CA PHE A 86 -13.12 -5.81 1.00
C PHE A 86 -14.50 -5.66 0.34
N ASN A 87 -15.44 -6.58 0.60
CA ASN A 87 -16.85 -6.48 0.22
C ASN A 87 -17.10 -6.03 -1.24
N ASP A 88 -16.38 -6.65 -2.17
CA ASP A 88 -16.42 -6.35 -3.62
C ASP A 88 -16.05 -4.90 -4.01
N ASP A 89 -15.37 -4.14 -3.13
CA ASP A 89 -14.80 -2.85 -3.50
C ASP A 89 -13.77 -3.02 -4.63
N PRO A 90 -13.96 -2.36 -5.78
CA PRO A 90 -13.14 -2.59 -6.97
C PRO A 90 -11.69 -2.13 -6.79
N ASP A 91 -11.45 -1.09 -5.98
CA ASP A 91 -10.12 -0.57 -5.74
C ASP A 91 -9.35 -1.43 -4.73
N LEU A 92 -10.02 -1.91 -3.69
CA LEU A 92 -9.41 -2.84 -2.73
C LEU A 92 -9.15 -4.22 -3.35
N GLU A 93 -10.05 -4.69 -4.22
CA GLU A 93 -9.84 -5.91 -5.00
C GLU A 93 -8.70 -5.76 -6.02
N TRP A 94 -8.56 -4.57 -6.64
CA TRP A 94 -7.38 -4.25 -7.44
C TRP A 94 -6.11 -4.36 -6.62
N LEU A 95 -6.05 -3.74 -5.43
CA LEU A 95 -4.88 -3.79 -4.56
C LEU A 95 -4.54 -5.24 -4.15
N ARG A 96 -5.55 -6.03 -3.80
CA ARG A 96 -5.40 -7.45 -3.48
C ARG A 96 -4.78 -8.23 -4.63
N LYS A 97 -5.28 -8.05 -5.85
CA LYS A 97 -4.76 -8.71 -7.05
C LYS A 97 -3.32 -8.27 -7.36
N THR A 98 -3.03 -6.97 -7.26
CA THR A 98 -1.69 -6.40 -7.46
C THR A 98 -0.71 -7.01 -6.47
N ARG A 99 -1.01 -6.98 -5.17
CA ARG A 99 -0.17 -7.61 -4.13
C ARG A 99 0.03 -9.10 -4.40
N ASN A 100 -1.06 -9.82 -4.70
CA ASN A 100 -0.98 -11.26 -4.95
C ASN A 100 -0.08 -11.59 -6.14
N ALA A 101 -0.12 -10.79 -7.20
CA ALA A 101 0.75 -10.98 -8.35
C ALA A 101 2.23 -10.70 -8.04
N LEU A 102 2.55 -9.87 -7.03
CA LEU A 102 3.93 -9.60 -6.57
C LEU A 102 4.49 -10.73 -5.70
N VAL A 103 3.65 -11.38 -4.88
CA VAL A 103 4.11 -12.32 -3.84
C VAL A 103 3.81 -13.79 -4.12
N HIS A 104 2.90 -14.08 -5.07
CA HIS A 104 2.56 -15.44 -5.44
C HIS A 104 3.05 -15.78 -6.85
N VAL A 105 3.79 -16.88 -6.94
CA VAL A 105 4.22 -17.47 -8.21
C VAL A 105 3.00 -18.09 -8.90
N SER A 106 2.91 -17.97 -10.24
CA SER A 106 1.87 -18.67 -10.99
C SER A 106 2.07 -20.19 -10.95
N GLU A 107 1.05 -20.96 -11.30
CA GLU A 107 1.18 -22.42 -11.47
C GLU A 107 2.21 -22.80 -12.56
N SER A 108 2.45 -21.89 -13.53
CA SER A 108 3.49 -22.06 -14.55
C SER A 108 4.90 -21.72 -14.04
N GLY A 109 5.07 -21.30 -12.79
CA GLY A 109 6.35 -20.85 -12.25
C GLY A 109 6.75 -19.43 -12.69
N GLN A 110 5.92 -18.77 -13.48
CA GLN A 110 6.21 -17.47 -14.09
C GLN A 110 5.79 -16.32 -13.17
N SER A 111 6.61 -15.27 -13.13
CA SER A 111 6.24 -14.01 -12.48
C SER A 111 5.17 -13.30 -13.32
N LYS A 112 4.18 -12.72 -12.64
CA LYS A 112 3.15 -11.90 -13.29
C LYS A 112 3.61 -10.47 -13.57
N PHE A 113 4.70 -10.04 -12.94
CA PHE A 113 5.26 -8.69 -13.08
C PHE A 113 6.55 -8.67 -13.90
N LEU A 114 7.30 -9.76 -13.91
CA LEU A 114 8.55 -9.88 -14.64
C LEU A 114 8.40 -10.97 -15.69
N PRO A 115 8.36 -10.64 -16.99
CA PRO A 115 8.27 -11.65 -18.04
C PRO A 115 9.48 -12.60 -18.01
N GLU A 116 9.28 -13.80 -18.56
CA GLU A 116 10.35 -14.78 -18.66
C GLU A 116 11.49 -14.28 -19.55
N GLY A 117 12.73 -14.37 -19.05
CA GLY A 117 13.90 -13.85 -19.74
C GLY A 117 14.24 -12.38 -19.45
N GLU A 118 13.40 -11.65 -18.71
CA GLU A 118 13.57 -10.22 -18.42
C GLU A 118 14.28 -9.93 -17.08
N MET A 119 15.06 -10.90 -16.55
CA MET A 119 15.76 -10.75 -15.27
C MET A 119 16.76 -9.57 -15.25
N ASP A 120 17.28 -9.19 -16.41
CA ASP A 120 18.20 -8.05 -16.53
C ASP A 120 17.47 -6.69 -16.43
N ASN A 121 16.14 -6.66 -16.56
CA ASN A 121 15.31 -5.45 -16.57
C ASN A 121 14.54 -5.23 -15.25
N VAL A 122 14.88 -5.96 -14.18
CA VAL A 122 14.20 -5.89 -12.87
C VAL A 122 14.06 -4.45 -12.34
N ALA A 123 15.06 -3.59 -12.56
CA ALA A 123 15.02 -2.20 -12.11
C ALA A 123 13.93 -1.39 -12.83
N GLU A 124 13.79 -1.54 -14.15
CA GLU A 124 12.77 -0.84 -14.94
C GLU A 124 11.36 -1.30 -14.55
N TYR A 125 11.17 -2.61 -14.39
CA TYR A 125 9.90 -3.16 -13.93
C TYR A 125 9.58 -2.73 -12.49
N HIS A 126 10.58 -2.65 -11.63
CA HIS A 126 10.40 -2.12 -10.28
C HIS A 126 9.95 -0.65 -10.32
N ASP A 127 10.60 0.20 -11.10
CA ASP A 127 10.23 1.61 -11.23
C ASP A 127 8.81 1.81 -11.78
N SER A 128 8.35 0.91 -12.65
CA SER A 128 6.97 0.93 -13.15
C SER A 128 5.91 0.74 -12.04
N LEU A 129 6.28 0.18 -10.89
CA LEU A 129 5.39 -0.01 -9.74
C LEU A 129 5.10 1.27 -8.97
N ARG A 130 5.79 2.38 -9.25
CA ARG A 130 5.56 3.64 -8.55
C ARG A 130 4.10 4.08 -8.59
N GLU A 131 3.45 4.02 -9.74
CA GLU A 131 2.04 4.42 -9.86
C GLU A 131 1.12 3.53 -9.02
N ALA A 132 1.40 2.23 -8.97
CA ALA A 132 0.66 1.30 -8.12
C ALA A 132 0.91 1.58 -6.63
N ALA A 133 2.14 1.93 -6.24
CA ALA A 133 2.47 2.34 -4.88
C ALA A 133 1.73 3.63 -4.49
N GLU A 134 1.73 4.66 -5.35
CA GLU A 134 1.00 5.91 -5.12
C GLU A 134 -0.51 5.68 -5.00
N LYS A 135 -1.09 4.83 -5.87
CA LYS A 135 -2.50 4.43 -5.74
C LYS A 135 -2.76 3.71 -4.41
N SER A 136 -1.85 2.83 -3.98
CA SER A 136 -1.98 2.09 -2.72
C SER A 136 -1.97 3.02 -1.50
N ILE A 137 -1.13 4.07 -1.49
CA ILE A 137 -1.14 5.10 -0.43
C ILE A 137 -2.49 5.83 -0.38
N ARG A 138 -3.05 6.19 -1.54
CA ARG A 138 -4.36 6.85 -1.59
C ARG A 138 -5.46 5.96 -1.01
N LEU A 139 -5.43 4.66 -1.29
CA LEU A 139 -6.38 3.70 -0.71
C LEU A 139 -6.19 3.53 0.80
N LEU A 140 -4.93 3.53 1.26
CA LEU A 140 -4.59 3.44 2.67
C LEU A 140 -5.21 4.58 3.46
N PHE A 141 -4.95 5.83 3.07
CA PHE A 141 -5.47 6.98 3.81
C PHE A 141 -7.00 7.08 3.72
N LYS A 142 -7.60 6.73 2.58
CA LYS A 142 -9.06 6.60 2.49
C LYS A 142 -9.61 5.60 3.50
N ALA A 143 -8.98 4.45 3.69
CA ALA A 143 -9.42 3.45 4.66
C ALA A 143 -9.22 3.92 6.10
N ILE A 144 -8.07 4.51 6.43
CA ILE A 144 -7.76 5.04 7.77
C ILE A 144 -8.78 6.11 8.18
N TYR A 145 -9.17 6.99 7.27
CA TYR A 145 -10.08 8.10 7.53
C TYR A 145 -11.52 7.82 7.08
N ALA A 146 -11.89 6.56 6.81
CA ALA A 146 -13.23 6.21 6.34
C ALA A 146 -14.32 6.40 7.43
N ASN A 147 -13.96 6.23 8.70
CA ASN A 147 -14.92 6.19 9.80
C ASN A 147 -14.77 7.41 10.73
N PRO A 148 -15.56 8.48 10.54
CA PRO A 148 -15.59 9.59 11.47
C PRO A 148 -16.20 9.11 12.79
N GLY A 149 -15.42 9.12 13.86
CA GLY A 149 -15.91 8.96 15.23
C GLY A 149 -16.86 10.11 15.57
N ILE A 150 -18.12 9.78 15.78
CA ILE A 150 -19.17 10.71 16.22
C ILE A 150 -18.92 11.09 17.69
#